data_AF-A0A194XII8-F1
#
_entry.id   AF-A0A194XII8-F1
#
_cell.length_a   1.000
_cell.length_b   1.000
_cell.length_c   1.000
_cell.angle_alpha   90.00
_cell.angle_beta   90.00
_cell.angle_gamma   90.00
#
_symmetry.space_group_name_H-M   'P 1'
#
loop_
_entity.id
_entity.type
_entity.pdbx_description
1 polymer ?
#
loop_
_entity_poly.entity_id
_entity_poly.type
_entity_poly.pdbx_seq_one_letter_code
_entity_poly.pdbx_strand_id
1 'polypeptide(L)'
;MSSFNTAIHVGFWTNYSKGVILGSTLTLNNRNAGILIAAIAIFIQLIGGQSWGIVRFIAHQLCTTTQSRDGLHHQQQAILRNNNSDISTIWMFARIGYAWHSRCPKSFQKSISLILIGTFHLLVFDAASILASHITTTDSEVLVASSPYCGS
;
A
#
# COMPACT_ATOMS: atom_id res chain seq x y z
N MET A 1 1.32 43.15 -26.90
CA MET A 1 1.41 41.71 -26.57
C MET A 1 0.22 41.36 -25.69
N SER A 2 -0.89 40.92 -26.31
CA SER A 2 -2.07 40.46 -25.59
C SER A 2 -1.81 39.05 -25.04
N SER A 3 -1.73 38.94 -23.71
CA SER A 3 -1.69 37.64 -23.02
C SER A 3 -3.00 36.92 -23.31
N PHE A 4 -2.96 35.86 -24.12
CA PHE A 4 -4.08 34.94 -24.25
C PHE A 4 -4.25 34.25 -22.91
N ASN A 5 -5.38 34.53 -22.23
CA ASN A 5 -5.73 33.89 -20.98
C ASN A 5 -6.21 32.47 -21.31
N THR A 6 -5.27 31.57 -21.53
CA THR A 6 -5.54 30.18 -21.91
C THR A 6 -6.15 29.46 -20.71
N ALA A 7 -7.48 29.39 -20.66
CA ALA A 7 -8.17 28.64 -19.62
C ALA A 7 -7.82 27.15 -19.75
N ILE A 8 -7.47 26.52 -18.63
CA ILE A 8 -7.17 25.08 -18.56
C ILE A 8 -8.47 24.32 -18.34
N HIS A 9 -8.69 23.24 -19.08
CA HIS A 9 -9.82 22.35 -18.86
C HIS A 9 -9.62 21.54 -17.57
N VAL A 10 -10.57 21.64 -16.65
CA VAL A 10 -10.62 20.85 -15.41
C VAL A 10 -11.67 19.76 -15.61
N GLY A 11 -11.27 18.50 -15.53
CA GLY A 11 -12.14 17.37 -15.83
C GLY A 11 -11.39 16.20 -16.44
N PHE A 12 -12.14 15.17 -16.81
CA PHE A 12 -11.62 14.00 -17.54
C PHE A 12 -11.45 14.32 -19.02
N TRP A 13 -10.32 13.91 -19.57
CA TRP A 13 -10.05 13.97 -21.00
C TRP A 13 -9.06 12.87 -21.38
N THR A 14 -8.88 12.65 -22.68
CA THR A 14 -7.97 11.62 -23.18
C THR A 14 -6.90 12.28 -24.04
N ASN A 15 -5.64 12.10 -23.65
CA ASN A 15 -4.51 12.39 -24.52
C ASN A 15 -4.39 11.29 -25.57
N TYR A 16 -4.94 11.54 -26.75
CA TYR A 16 -4.92 10.57 -27.86
C TYR A 16 -3.51 10.22 -28.35
N SER A 17 -2.48 11.05 -28.08
CA SER A 17 -1.09 10.68 -28.41
C SER A 17 -0.56 9.53 -27.56
N LYS A 18 -1.08 9.38 -26.32
CA LYS A 18 -0.77 8.27 -25.39
C LYS A 18 -1.77 7.10 -25.51
N GLY A 19 -2.71 7.18 -26.46
CA GLY A 19 -3.78 6.21 -26.66
C GLY A 19 -4.88 6.28 -25.60
N VAL A 20 -5.94 5.50 -25.78
CA VAL A 20 -7.16 5.60 -24.94
C VAL A 20 -6.94 5.14 -23.50
N ILE A 21 -6.05 4.18 -23.28
CA ILE A 21 -5.81 3.58 -21.96
C ILE A 21 -4.84 4.44 -21.14
N LEU A 22 -3.60 4.63 -21.61
CA LEU A 22 -2.59 5.43 -20.88
C LEU A 22 -2.85 6.93 -20.97
N GLY A 23 -3.61 7.40 -21.97
CA GLY A 23 -3.92 8.81 -22.14
C GLY A 23 -5.10 9.32 -21.32
N SER A 24 -5.86 8.45 -20.64
CA SER A 24 -6.99 8.88 -19.81
C SER A 24 -6.49 9.69 -18.62
N THR A 25 -6.80 10.98 -18.60
CA THR A 25 -6.22 11.97 -17.68
C THR A 25 -7.33 12.74 -16.98
N LEU A 26 -7.18 12.95 -15.67
CA LEU A 26 -8.07 13.79 -14.86
C LEU A 26 -7.32 15.04 -14.41
N THR A 27 -7.67 16.19 -14.97
CA THR A 27 -7.08 17.47 -14.55
C THR A 27 -7.88 18.05 -13.39
N LEU A 28 -7.19 18.37 -12.29
CA LEU A 28 -7.76 18.97 -11.08
C LEU A 28 -6.98 20.23 -10.69
N ASN A 29 -7.62 21.12 -9.94
CA ASN A 29 -6.90 22.17 -9.23
C ASN A 29 -6.06 21.59 -8.07
N ASN A 30 -5.05 22.33 -7.62
CA ASN A 30 -4.11 21.88 -6.58
C ASN A 30 -4.80 21.41 -5.29
N ARG A 31 -5.86 22.09 -4.86
CA ARG A 31 -6.58 21.75 -3.63
C ARG A 31 -7.28 20.40 -3.76
N ASN A 32 -8.05 20.21 -4.83
CA ASN A 32 -8.80 18.99 -5.08
C ASN A 32 -7.87 17.80 -5.38
N ALA A 33 -6.75 18.05 -6.08
CA ALA A 33 -5.71 17.05 -6.29
C ALA A 33 -5.11 16.58 -4.96
N GLY A 34 -4.75 17.51 -4.07
CA GLY A 34 -4.24 17.16 -2.73
C GLY A 34 -5.24 16.35 -1.89
N ILE A 35 -6.53 16.71 -1.93
CA ILE A 35 -7.59 15.95 -1.25
C ILE A 35 -7.70 14.53 -1.82
N LEU A 36 -7.66 14.39 -3.15
CA LEU A 36 -7.73 13.08 -3.81
C LEU A 36 -6.53 12.19 -3.44
N ILE A 37 -5.31 12.73 -3.49
CA ILE A 37 -4.09 12.00 -3.09
C ILE A 37 -4.21 11.54 -1.64
N ALA A 38 -4.62 12.42 -0.72
CA ALA A 38 -4.80 12.06 0.68
C ALA A 38 -5.85 10.96 0.86
N ALA A 39 -6.97 11.03 0.14
CA ALA A 39 -8.00 10.00 0.17
C ALA A 39 -7.48 8.66 -0.32
N ILE A 40 -6.69 8.62 -1.41
CA ILE A 40 -6.06 7.41 -1.94
C ILE A 40 -5.06 6.83 -0.94
N ALA A 41 -4.20 7.66 -0.35
CA ALA A 41 -3.22 7.22 0.64
C ALA A 41 -3.90 6.57 1.86
N ILE A 42 -4.94 7.21 2.39
CA ILE A 42 -5.76 6.65 3.50
C ILE A 42 -6.41 5.33 3.07
N PHE A 43 -6.99 5.28 1.86
CA PHE A 43 -7.61 4.08 1.34
C PHE A 43 -6.61 2.92 1.23
N ILE A 44 -5.40 3.17 0.72
CA ILE A 44 -4.30 2.19 0.64
C ILE A 44 -3.94 1.66 2.03
N GLN A 45 -3.85 2.53 3.05
CA GLN A 45 -3.55 2.10 4.41
C GLN A 45 -4.67 1.23 5.00
N LEU A 46 -5.93 1.59 4.76
CA LEU A 46 -7.09 0.82 5.23
C LEU A 46 -7.12 -0.58 4.61
N ILE A 47 -6.97 -0.68 3.29
CA ILE A 47 -6.92 -2.00 2.62
C ILE A 47 -5.69 -2.81 3.06
N GLY A 48 -4.56 -2.16 3.34
CA GLY A 48 -3.35 -2.79 3.89
C GLY A 48 -3.60 -3.43 5.25
N GLY A 49 -4.28 -2.71 6.15
CA GLY A 49 -4.68 -3.28 7.44
C GLY A 49 -5.57 -4.53 7.28
N GLN A 50 -6.49 -4.52 6.32
CA GLN A 50 -7.36 -5.69 6.06
C GLN A 50 -6.62 -6.84 5.36
N SER A 51 -5.72 -6.55 4.41
CA SER A 51 -4.94 -7.58 3.73
C SER A 51 -4.01 -8.33 4.69
N TRP A 52 -3.52 -7.67 5.74
CA TRP A 52 -2.79 -8.35 6.81
C TRP A 52 -3.62 -9.49 7.43
N GLY A 53 -4.94 -9.31 7.54
CA GLY A 53 -5.87 -10.34 8.00
C GLY A 53 -5.83 -11.63 7.15
N ILE A 54 -5.62 -11.50 5.84
CA ILE A 54 -5.47 -12.61 4.91
C ILE A 54 -4.08 -13.24 5.07
N VAL A 55 -3.03 -12.41 5.11
CA VAL A 55 -1.64 -12.88 5.27
C VAL A 55 -1.45 -13.66 6.56
N ARG A 56 -1.94 -13.14 7.69
CA ARG A 56 -1.86 -13.83 8.99
C ARG A 56 -2.64 -15.14 8.97
N PHE A 57 -3.79 -15.18 8.29
CA PHE A 57 -4.60 -16.39 8.19
C PHE A 57 -3.87 -17.46 7.38
N ILE A 58 -3.33 -17.10 6.21
CA ILE A 58 -2.53 -18.02 5.39
C ILE A 58 -1.31 -18.52 6.18
N ALA A 59 -0.58 -17.61 6.83
CA ALA A 59 0.58 -17.95 7.64
C ALA A 59 0.20 -18.90 8.79
N HIS A 60 -0.91 -18.63 9.48
CA HIS A 60 -1.46 -19.51 10.52
C HIS A 60 -1.71 -20.90 9.93
N GLN A 61 -2.52 -21.00 8.87
CA GLN A 61 -2.90 -22.27 8.23
C GLN A 61 -1.69 -23.10 7.79
N LEU A 62 -0.72 -22.47 7.11
CA LEU A 62 0.53 -23.14 6.68
C LEU A 62 1.38 -23.61 7.85
N CYS A 63 1.31 -22.93 8.99
CA CYS A 63 2.05 -23.29 10.18
C CYS A 63 1.30 -24.28 11.08
N THR A 64 -0.02 -24.47 10.95
CA THR A 64 -0.77 -25.36 11.85
C THR A 64 -0.35 -26.82 11.70
N THR A 65 -0.38 -27.56 12.80
CA THR A 65 -0.18 -29.01 12.79
C THR A 65 -0.91 -29.64 13.97
N THR A 66 -1.42 -30.85 13.80
CA THR A 66 -2.05 -31.65 14.88
C THR A 66 -1.02 -32.44 15.70
N GLN A 67 0.24 -32.44 15.27
CA GLN A 67 1.33 -33.11 15.98
C GLN A 67 1.74 -32.31 17.22
N SER A 68 2.19 -33.01 18.27
CA SER A 68 2.78 -32.37 19.44
C SER A 68 3.98 -31.50 19.05
N ARG A 69 4.00 -30.25 19.51
CA ARG A 69 5.05 -29.26 19.23
C ARG A 69 5.48 -28.57 20.53
N ASP A 70 6.59 -27.85 20.45
CA ASP A 70 7.13 -27.09 21.57
C ASP A 70 6.22 -25.91 21.97
N GLY A 71 6.43 -25.36 23.17
CA GLY A 71 5.65 -24.21 23.66
C GLY A 71 5.79 -22.97 22.77
N LEU A 72 6.94 -22.80 22.10
CA LEU A 72 7.18 -21.71 21.16
C LEU A 72 6.20 -21.79 19.97
N HIS A 73 5.98 -22.98 19.40
CA HIS A 73 5.01 -23.17 18.34
C HIS A 73 3.60 -22.69 18.73
N HIS A 74 3.16 -23.04 19.94
CA HIS A 74 1.85 -22.61 20.44
C HIS A 74 1.78 -21.09 20.68
N GLN A 75 2.88 -20.47 21.14
CA GLN A 75 2.97 -19.02 21.24
C GLN A 75 2.88 -18.33 19.87
N GLN A 76 3.56 -18.86 18.86
CA GLN A 76 3.50 -18.35 17.48
C GLN A 76 2.06 -18.39 16.93
N GLN A 77 1.37 -19.53 17.11
CA GLN A 77 -0.03 -19.68 16.68
C GLN A 77 -0.98 -18.73 17.42
N ALA A 78 -0.77 -18.55 18.74
CA ALA A 78 -1.55 -17.61 19.53
C ALA A 78 -1.35 -16.15 19.07
N ILE A 79 -0.14 -15.77 18.68
CA ILE A 79 0.14 -14.44 18.11
C ILE A 79 -0.60 -14.25 16.79
N LEU A 80 -0.48 -15.20 15.84
CA LEU A 80 -1.14 -15.09 14.52
C LEU A 80 -2.67 -15.03 14.62
N ARG A 81 -3.25 -15.71 15.61
CA ARG A 81 -4.70 -15.73 15.82
C ARG A 81 -5.23 -14.44 16.46
N ASN A 82 -4.51 -13.89 17.44
CA ASN A 82 -5.00 -12.79 18.27
C ASN A 82 -4.53 -11.41 17.81
N ASN A 83 -3.46 -11.34 17.01
CA ASN A 83 -2.91 -10.05 16.61
C ASN A 83 -3.44 -9.63 15.23
N ASN A 84 -4.02 -8.43 15.18
CA ASN A 84 -4.61 -7.85 13.97
C ASN A 84 -3.72 -6.78 13.32
N SER A 85 -2.56 -6.46 13.92
CA SER A 85 -1.59 -5.51 13.36
C SER A 85 -0.30 -6.23 12.99
N ASP A 86 0.23 -5.94 11.81
CA ASP A 86 1.54 -6.37 11.34
C ASP A 86 2.68 -5.87 12.24
N ILE A 87 2.74 -4.57 12.58
CA ILE A 87 3.74 -4.00 13.50
C ILE A 87 3.74 -4.74 14.84
N SER A 88 2.56 -4.90 15.43
CA SER A 88 2.42 -5.59 16.70
C SER A 88 2.84 -7.06 16.58
N THR A 89 2.51 -7.71 15.47
CA THR A 89 2.88 -9.10 15.20
C THR A 89 4.41 -9.26 15.08
N ILE A 90 5.08 -8.38 14.33
CA ILE A 90 6.53 -8.34 14.20
C ILE A 90 7.19 -8.16 15.56
N TRP A 91 6.71 -7.21 16.36
CA TRP A 91 7.25 -6.95 17.70
C TRP A 91 7.13 -8.16 18.62
N MET A 92 5.95 -8.81 18.63
CA MET A 92 5.74 -10.01 19.43
C MET A 92 6.64 -11.17 18.96
N PHE A 93 6.77 -11.38 17.65
CA PHE A 93 7.67 -12.40 17.09
C PHE A 93 9.14 -12.12 17.40
N ALA A 94 9.59 -10.88 17.34
CA ALA A 94 10.93 -10.49 17.70
C ALA A 94 11.22 -10.78 19.19
N ARG A 95 10.26 -10.46 20.07
CA ARG A 95 10.36 -10.72 21.51
C ARG A 95 10.46 -12.21 21.83
N ILE A 96 9.58 -13.05 21.26
CA ILE A 96 9.65 -14.50 21.50
C ILE A 96 10.85 -15.13 20.78
N GLY A 97 11.23 -14.61 19.61
CA GLY A 97 12.42 -15.06 18.90
C GLY A 97 13.68 -14.86 19.74
N TYR A 98 13.86 -13.67 20.30
CA TYR A 98 14.98 -13.36 21.19
C TYR A 98 14.98 -14.24 22.45
N ALA A 99 13.82 -14.44 23.09
CA ALA A 99 13.70 -15.25 24.29
C ALA A 99 14.08 -16.74 24.08
N TRP A 100 13.84 -17.27 22.88
CA TRP A 100 14.02 -18.69 22.56
C TRP A 100 15.21 -18.99 21.63
N HIS A 101 15.98 -17.98 21.21
CA HIS A 101 17.00 -18.11 20.16
C HIS A 101 18.04 -19.20 20.43
N SER A 102 18.45 -19.40 21.69
CA SER A 102 19.47 -20.37 22.08
C SER A 102 18.92 -21.78 22.34
N ARG A 103 17.59 -21.93 22.51
CA ARG A 103 16.97 -23.21 22.89
C ARG A 103 16.34 -23.96 21.72
N CYS A 104 15.82 -23.26 20.72
CA CYS A 104 15.05 -23.86 19.63
C CYS A 104 15.36 -23.22 18.26
N PRO A 105 16.55 -23.47 17.65
CA PRO A 105 17.00 -22.77 16.44
C PRO A 105 16.09 -22.96 15.22
N LYS A 106 15.51 -24.15 15.03
CA LYS A 106 14.56 -24.43 13.93
C LYS A 106 13.25 -23.63 14.06
N SER A 107 12.79 -23.43 15.29
CA SER A 107 11.54 -22.70 15.56
C SER A 107 11.79 -21.18 15.52
N PHE A 108 12.99 -20.74 15.92
CA PHE A 108 13.47 -19.38 15.71
C PHE A 108 13.55 -18.98 14.23
N GLN A 109 14.01 -19.87 13.35
CA GLN A 109 14.01 -19.62 11.90
C GLN A 109 12.59 -19.34 11.35
N LYS A 110 11.58 -20.03 11.88
CA LYS A 110 10.17 -19.76 11.52
C LYS A 110 9.71 -18.39 12.00
N SER A 111 10.08 -17.97 13.21
CA SER A 111 9.81 -16.60 13.69
C SER A 111 10.44 -15.55 12.78
N ILE A 112 11.69 -15.77 12.33
CA ILE A 112 12.35 -14.86 11.38
C ILE A 112 11.58 -14.78 10.07
N SER A 113 11.14 -15.91 9.50
CA SER A 113 10.36 -15.90 8.27
C SER A 113 9.06 -15.10 8.42
N LEU A 114 8.36 -15.21 9.55
CA LEU A 114 7.14 -14.44 9.82
C LEU A 114 7.43 -12.95 10.05
N ILE A 115 8.54 -12.60 10.69
CA ILE A 115 9.02 -11.21 10.82
C ILE A 115 9.28 -10.61 9.44
N LEU A 116 9.98 -11.34 8.56
CA LEU A 116 10.26 -10.88 7.20
C LEU A 116 8.98 -10.65 6.40
N ILE A 117 8.00 -11.55 6.51
CA ILE A 117 6.69 -11.38 5.85
C ILE A 117 5.97 -10.13 6.38
N GLY A 118 5.93 -9.93 7.70
CA GLY A 118 5.32 -8.75 8.31
C GLY A 118 6.00 -7.45 7.88
N THR A 119 7.34 -7.41 7.92
CA THR A 119 8.12 -6.24 7.51
C THR A 119 7.93 -5.93 6.03
N PHE A 120 7.94 -6.96 5.17
CA PHE A 120 7.68 -6.78 3.75
C PHE A 120 6.27 -6.22 3.51
N HIS A 121 5.26 -6.75 4.19
CA HIS A 121 3.88 -6.26 4.10
C HIS A 121 3.80 -4.77 4.48
N LEU A 122 4.38 -4.39 5.62
CA LEU A 122 4.43 -3.00 6.06
C LEU A 122 5.08 -2.09 5.03
N LEU A 123 6.29 -2.44 4.59
CA LEU A 123 7.03 -1.62 3.64
C LEU A 123 6.29 -1.44 2.33
N VAL A 124 5.62 -2.48 1.83
CA VAL A 124 4.84 -2.41 0.58
C VAL A 124 3.68 -1.43 0.72
N PHE A 125 2.88 -1.53 1.79
CA PHE A 125 1.71 -0.65 1.95
C PHE A 125 2.08 0.78 2.32
N ASP A 126 3.09 0.98 3.16
CA ASP A 126 3.59 2.31 3.49
C ASP A 126 4.22 2.99 2.28
N ALA A 127 5.03 2.25 1.49
CA ALA A 127 5.58 2.78 0.25
C ALA A 127 4.47 3.10 -0.76
N ALA A 128 3.48 2.23 -0.93
CA ALA A 128 2.35 2.47 -1.83
C ALA A 128 1.53 3.71 -1.41
N SER A 129 1.33 3.91 -0.11
CA SER A 129 0.66 5.08 0.45
C SER A 129 1.43 6.37 0.15
N ILE A 130 2.75 6.38 0.34
CA ILE A 130 3.63 7.52 0.00
C ILE A 130 3.62 7.79 -1.51
N LEU A 131 3.72 6.72 -2.31
CA LEU A 131 3.72 6.79 -3.77
C LEU A 131 2.36 7.18 -4.36
N ALA A 132 1.28 7.23 -3.59
CA ALA A 132 0.00 7.76 -4.05
C ALA A 132 0.13 9.19 -4.61
N SER A 133 1.05 9.98 -4.05
CA SER A 133 1.37 11.33 -4.54
C SER A 133 2.06 11.33 -5.92
N HIS A 134 2.75 10.26 -6.29
CA HIS A 134 3.39 10.12 -7.60
C HIS A 134 2.42 9.71 -8.71
N ILE A 135 1.20 9.26 -8.37
CA ILE A 135 0.16 8.94 -9.36
C ILE A 135 -0.30 10.21 -10.09
N THR A 136 -0.12 11.39 -9.49
CA THR A 136 -0.33 12.65 -10.19
C THR A 136 0.89 13.00 -11.03
N THR A 137 0.73 12.98 -12.35
CA THR A 137 1.68 13.59 -13.28
C THR A 137 1.59 15.10 -13.17
N THR A 138 2.67 15.74 -12.73
CA THR A 138 2.92 17.18 -12.97
C THR A 138 3.36 17.41 -14.42
N ASP A 139 2.78 16.67 -15.38
CA ASP A 139 3.06 16.89 -16.80
C ASP A 139 2.52 18.27 -17.19
N SER A 140 3.27 18.99 -18.01
CA SER A 140 2.86 20.28 -18.59
C SER A 140 1.76 20.11 -19.65
N GLU A 141 1.46 18.87 -20.05
CA GLU A 141 0.39 18.53 -20.97
C GLU A 141 -0.97 18.63 -20.26
N VAL A 142 -1.57 19.81 -20.37
CA VAL A 142 -2.95 20.06 -19.96
C VAL A 142 -3.82 20.30 -21.19
N LEU A 143 -5.07 19.84 -21.12
CA LEU A 143 -6.04 20.20 -22.15
C LEU A 143 -6.39 21.67 -22.01
N VAL A 144 -6.16 22.42 -23.09
CA VAL A 144 -6.61 23.82 -23.19
C VAL A 144 -8.12 23.83 -23.39
N ALA A 145 -8.83 24.63 -22.60
CA ALA A 145 -10.26 24.81 -22.75
C ALA A 145 -10.57 25.45 -24.12
N SER A 146 -11.66 25.02 -24.76
CA SER A 146 -12.10 25.59 -26.03
C SER A 146 -12.26 27.11 -25.91
N SER A 147 -11.47 27.85 -26.69
CA SER A 147 -11.61 29.29 -26.80
C SER A 147 -12.51 29.61 -27.99
N PRO A 148 -13.42 30.60 -27.87
CA PRO A 148 -14.28 31.01 -28.99
C PRO A 148 -13.51 31.60 -30.19
N TYR A 149 -12.19 31.76 -30.07
CA TYR A 149 -11.32 32.36 -31.09
C TYR A 149 -10.38 31.36 -31.80
N CYS A 150 -10.47 30.06 -31.51
CA CYS A 150 -9.66 29.04 -32.19
C CYS A 150 -10.52 27.91 -32.77
N GLY A 151 -10.35 27.67 -34.09
CA GLY A 151 -10.86 26.51 -34.83
C GLY A 151 -12.34 26.58 -35.22
N SER A 152 -12.61 27.14 -36.40
CA SER A 152 -13.79 26.84 -37.23
C SER A 152 -13.66 25.49 -37.91
#